data_AF-A0AAW2LV28-F1
#
_entry.id   AF-A0AAW2LV28-F1
#
_cell.length_a   1.000
_cell.length_b   1.000
_cell.length_c   1.000
_cell.angle_alpha   90.00
_cell.angle_beta   90.00
_cell.angle_gamma   90.00
#
_symmetry.space_group_name_H-M   'P 1'
#
loop_
_entity.id
_entity.type
_entity.pdbx_description
1 polymer ?
#
loop_
_entity_poly.entity_id
_entity_poly.type
_entity_poly.pdbx_seq_one_letter_code
_entity_poly.pdbx_strand_id
1 'polypeptide(L)'
;MKDPSKFTQVSIVSFSMVTILYTSLAFMGAKLFGPQVNSQITLSMPRNLIVTKIALWATVLTPMTKYALEFAPFAIQLEQTLPHSMKPRTRTIVRGTIGSILLLLILVLALAVPYFEHVLSLTGSLVSVGICIIFPCAFYTKIFWREIRRPLLVLNLILIAVGVLMGAFGTISSSKSLLQSLWKSHSN
;
A
#
# COMPACT_ATOMS: atom_id res chain seq x y z
N MET A 1 -19.80 -12.68 -5.67
CA MET A 1 -20.25 -12.48 -7.08
C MET A 1 -21.25 -13.57 -7.42
N LYS A 2 -22.32 -13.26 -8.18
CA LYS A 2 -23.35 -14.23 -8.55
C LYS A 2 -22.88 -15.21 -9.65
N ASP A 3 -22.08 -14.71 -10.60
CA ASP A 3 -21.47 -15.51 -11.68
C ASP A 3 -19.93 -15.48 -11.58
N PRO A 4 -19.25 -16.58 -11.22
CA PRO A 4 -17.79 -16.61 -11.08
C PRO A 4 -17.03 -16.59 -12.42
N SER A 5 -17.66 -17.02 -13.52
CA SER A 5 -17.05 -17.04 -14.86
C SER A 5 -16.74 -15.63 -15.40
N LYS A 6 -17.47 -14.62 -14.93
CA LYS A 6 -17.28 -13.22 -15.33
C LYS A 6 -16.16 -12.51 -14.56
N PHE A 7 -15.54 -13.17 -13.58
CA PHE A 7 -14.54 -12.55 -12.70
C PHE A 7 -13.39 -11.90 -13.50
N THR A 8 -12.79 -12.64 -14.44
CA THR A 8 -11.68 -12.13 -15.27
C THR A 8 -12.08 -10.90 -16.07
N GLN A 9 -13.27 -10.89 -16.66
CA GLN A 9 -13.75 -9.75 -17.44
C GLN A 9 -13.95 -8.52 -16.56
N VAL A 10 -14.58 -8.69 -15.39
CA VAL A 10 -14.78 -7.60 -14.42
C VAL A 10 -13.42 -7.06 -13.96
N SER A 11 -12.47 -7.93 -13.61
CA SER A 11 -11.12 -7.51 -13.19
C SER A 11 -10.40 -6.70 -14.27
N ILE A 12 -10.42 -7.16 -15.54
CA ILE A 12 -9.78 -6.44 -16.65
C ILE A 12 -10.40 -5.05 -16.83
N VAL A 13 -11.74 -4.97 -16.84
CA VAL A 13 -12.44 -3.69 -17.02
C VAL A 13 -12.17 -2.75 -15.86
N SER A 14 -12.26 -3.22 -14.62
CA SER A 14 -12.03 -2.41 -13.42
C SER A 14 -10.59 -1.90 -13.34
N PHE A 15 -9.59 -2.77 -13.53
CA PHE A 15 -8.18 -2.33 -13.48
C PHE A 15 -7.83 -1.38 -14.62
N SER A 16 -8.36 -1.62 -15.84
CA SER A 16 -8.14 -0.72 -16.97
C SER A 16 -8.74 0.67 -16.71
N MET A 17 -9.97 0.72 -16.19
CA MET A 17 -10.65 1.98 -15.87
C MET A 17 -9.90 2.76 -14.78
N VAL A 18 -9.50 2.11 -13.69
CA VAL A 18 -8.72 2.75 -12.61
C VAL A 18 -7.38 3.26 -13.13
N THR A 19 -6.69 2.49 -13.97
CA THR A 19 -5.40 2.88 -14.56
C THR A 19 -5.55 4.15 -15.41
N ILE A 20 -6.60 4.23 -16.24
CA ILE A 20 -6.87 5.42 -17.06
C ILE A 20 -7.14 6.64 -16.18
N LEU A 21 -7.97 6.48 -15.12
CA LEU A 21 -8.30 7.56 -14.20
C LEU A 21 -7.07 8.07 -13.43
N TYR A 22 -6.22 7.18 -12.94
CA TYR A 22 -5.01 7.58 -12.22
C TYR A 22 -3.97 8.22 -13.14
N THR A 23 -3.84 7.71 -14.37
CA THR A 23 -2.92 8.27 -15.36
C THR A 23 -3.35 9.67 -15.80
N SER A 24 -4.64 9.86 -16.06
CA SER A 24 -5.17 11.18 -16.45
C SER A 24 -5.02 12.19 -15.33
N LEU A 25 -5.30 11.80 -14.08
CA LEU A 25 -5.10 12.65 -12.91
C LEU A 25 -3.62 13.03 -12.72
N ALA A 26 -2.71 12.07 -12.86
CA ALA A 26 -1.27 12.32 -12.77
C ALA A 26 -0.80 13.29 -13.86
N PHE A 27 -1.22 13.08 -15.11
CA PHE A 27 -0.87 13.95 -16.23
C PHE A 27 -1.42 15.38 -16.07
N MET A 28 -2.70 15.53 -15.71
CA MET A 28 -3.31 16.83 -15.46
C MET A 28 -2.65 17.54 -14.28
N GLY A 29 -2.35 16.82 -13.20
CA GLY A 29 -1.66 17.34 -12.04
C GLY A 29 -0.26 17.87 -12.36
N ALA A 30 0.53 17.09 -13.10
CA ALA A 30 1.86 17.48 -13.53
C ALA A 30 1.82 18.72 -14.44
N LYS A 31 0.86 18.81 -15.36
CA LYS A 31 0.70 19.98 -16.24
C LYS A 31 0.27 21.24 -15.48
N LEU A 32 -0.63 21.10 -14.50
CA LEU A 32 -1.21 22.23 -13.76
C LEU A 32 -0.25 22.85 -12.75
N PHE A 33 0.50 22.03 -12.01
CA PHE A 33 1.39 22.50 -10.94
C PHE A 33 2.87 22.56 -11.35
N GLY A 34 3.23 21.94 -12.48
CA GLY A 34 4.58 21.97 -13.01
C GLY A 34 5.62 21.34 -12.05
N PRO A 35 6.89 21.81 -12.09
CA PRO A 35 7.98 21.25 -11.29
C PRO A 35 7.85 21.43 -9.77
N GLN A 36 6.92 22.28 -9.31
CA GLN A 36 6.71 22.56 -7.88
C GLN A 36 5.55 21.77 -7.26
N VAL A 37 5.09 20.70 -7.93
CA VAL A 37 4.07 19.82 -7.37
C VAL A 37 4.58 19.14 -6.10
N ASN A 38 3.81 19.26 -5.02
CA ASN A 38 4.10 18.53 -3.78
C ASN A 38 3.79 17.04 -3.95
N SER A 39 4.44 16.20 -3.13
CA SER A 39 4.20 14.75 -3.07
C SER A 39 2.73 14.36 -2.89
N GLN A 40 1.92 15.24 -2.29
CA GLN A 40 0.47 15.16 -2.29
C GLN A 40 -0.11 16.28 -3.15
N ILE A 41 -0.81 15.90 -4.21
CA ILE A 41 -1.40 16.86 -5.17
C ILE A 41 -2.39 17.82 -4.50
N THR A 42 -3.13 17.36 -3.49
CA THR A 42 -4.11 18.17 -2.75
C THR A 42 -3.46 19.34 -2.03
N LEU A 43 -2.19 19.20 -1.58
CA LEU A 43 -1.45 20.29 -0.92
C LEU A 43 -1.01 21.38 -1.90
N SER A 44 -0.96 21.08 -3.19
CA SER A 44 -0.59 22.03 -4.25
C SER A 44 -1.79 22.86 -4.74
N MET A 45 -3.01 22.46 -4.40
CA MET A 45 -4.23 23.16 -4.83
C MET A 45 -4.43 24.50 -4.09
N PRO A 46 -5.08 25.50 -4.73
CA PRO A 46 -5.32 26.80 -4.14
C PRO A 46 -6.34 26.73 -2.99
N ARG A 47 -5.93 27.16 -1.79
CA ARG A 47 -6.69 26.97 -0.53
C ARG A 47 -7.98 27.80 -0.41
N ASN A 48 -8.14 28.82 -1.25
CA ASN A 48 -9.29 29.71 -1.26
C ASN A 48 -10.54 29.07 -1.88
N LEU A 49 -10.40 27.97 -2.64
CA LEU A 49 -11.52 27.30 -3.27
C LEU A 49 -12.22 26.32 -2.33
N ILE A 50 -13.55 26.32 -2.35
CA ILE A 50 -14.38 25.37 -1.59
C ILE A 50 -14.07 23.93 -2.01
N VAL A 51 -13.84 23.70 -3.30
CA VAL A 51 -13.47 22.39 -3.87
C VAL A 51 -12.20 21.84 -3.21
N THR A 52 -11.19 22.68 -3.01
CA THR A 52 -9.94 22.29 -2.34
C THR A 52 -10.16 21.94 -0.88
N LYS A 53 -11.03 22.67 -0.18
CA LYS A 53 -11.42 22.32 1.19
C LYS A 53 -12.10 20.95 1.27
N ILE A 54 -13.02 20.67 0.34
CA ILE A 54 -13.69 19.36 0.24
C ILE A 54 -12.65 18.26 -0.02
N ALA A 55 -11.72 18.47 -0.96
CA ALA A 55 -10.67 17.51 -1.28
C ALA A 55 -9.73 17.23 -0.10
N LEU A 56 -9.36 18.26 0.68
CA LEU A 56 -8.57 18.12 1.91
C LEU A 56 -9.30 17.30 2.98
N TRP A 57 -10.58 17.59 3.22
CA TRP A 57 -11.38 16.81 4.15
C TRP A 57 -11.56 15.36 3.70
N ALA A 58 -11.75 15.12 2.40
CA ALA A 58 -11.83 13.77 1.85
C ALA A 58 -10.52 12.98 2.02
N THR A 59 -9.36 13.64 1.85
CA THR A 59 -8.05 12.99 2.06
C THR A 59 -7.80 12.63 3.52
N VAL A 60 -8.35 13.38 4.48
CA VAL A 60 -8.31 13.03 5.91
C VAL A 60 -9.29 11.91 6.24
N LEU A 61 -10.51 11.94 5.69
CA LEU A 61 -11.54 10.95 5.98
C LEU A 61 -11.23 9.55 5.39
N THR A 62 -10.54 9.51 4.26
CA THR A 62 -10.18 8.25 3.58
C THR A 62 -9.39 7.29 4.47
N PRO A 63 -8.24 7.67 5.07
CA PRO A 63 -7.50 6.77 5.97
C PRO A 63 -8.27 6.43 7.24
N MET A 64 -9.08 7.35 7.80
CA MET A 64 -9.89 7.05 9.00
C MET A 64 -10.88 5.90 8.74
N THR A 65 -11.57 5.95 7.60
CA THR A 65 -12.53 4.92 7.20
C THR A 65 -11.84 3.64 6.73
N LYS A 66 -10.77 3.76 5.94
CA LYS A 66 -9.99 2.60 5.49
C LYS A 66 -9.37 1.82 6.64
N TYR A 67 -8.85 2.50 7.66
CA TYR A 67 -8.28 1.84 8.83
C TYR A 67 -9.31 0.92 9.52
N ALA A 68 -10.54 1.40 9.73
CA ALA A 68 -11.60 0.59 10.34
C ALA A 68 -11.93 -0.66 9.50
N LEU A 69 -11.94 -0.53 8.17
CA LEU A 69 -12.19 -1.63 7.24
C LEU A 69 -11.04 -2.65 7.22
N GLU A 70 -9.79 -2.20 7.26
CA GLU A 70 -8.61 -3.07 7.28
C GLU A 70 -8.40 -3.74 8.64
N PHE A 71 -8.77 -3.06 9.74
CA PHE A 71 -8.69 -3.61 11.08
C PHE A 71 -9.72 -4.72 11.32
N ALA A 72 -10.84 -4.74 10.59
CA ALA A 72 -11.88 -5.76 10.74
C ALA A 72 -11.38 -7.20 10.48
N PRO A 73 -10.79 -7.53 9.31
CA PRO A 73 -10.23 -8.87 9.07
C PRO A 73 -9.03 -9.16 9.95
N PHE A 74 -8.18 -8.16 10.23
CA PHE A 74 -7.06 -8.32 11.16
C PHE A 74 -7.54 -8.76 12.55
N ALA A 75 -8.59 -8.11 13.05
CA ALA A 75 -9.19 -8.45 14.33
C ALA A 75 -9.77 -9.87 14.36
N ILE A 76 -10.40 -10.32 13.28
CA ILE A 76 -10.91 -11.70 13.18
C ILE A 76 -9.74 -12.69 13.23
N GLN A 77 -8.65 -12.41 12.51
CA GLN A 77 -7.48 -13.28 12.49
C GLN A 77 -6.77 -13.34 13.86
N LEU A 78 -6.67 -12.20 14.52
CA LEU A 78 -6.15 -12.08 15.89
C LEU A 78 -7.04 -12.86 16.87
N GLU A 79 -8.35 -12.77 16.68
CA GLU A 79 -9.35 -13.45 17.49
C GLU A 79 -9.29 -14.98 17.36
N GLN A 80 -8.98 -15.50 16.17
CA GLN A 80 -8.75 -16.93 15.91
C GLN A 80 -7.42 -17.44 16.49
N THR A 81 -6.41 -16.57 16.58
CA THR A 81 -5.08 -16.94 17.11
C THR A 81 -5.10 -16.99 18.65
N LEU A 82 -6.03 -16.26 19.29
CA LEU A 82 -6.12 -16.20 20.75
C LEU A 82 -6.75 -17.48 21.33
N PRO A 83 -6.20 -18.05 22.43
CA PRO A 83 -6.73 -19.28 23.01
C PRO A 83 -8.19 -19.13 23.48
N HIS A 84 -9.01 -20.12 23.14
CA HIS A 84 -10.45 -20.16 23.43
C HIS A 84 -10.80 -20.18 24.93
N SER A 85 -9.78 -20.37 25.80
CA SER A 85 -9.92 -20.35 27.27
C SER A 85 -10.08 -18.94 27.85
N MET A 86 -9.86 -17.88 27.07
CA MET A 86 -9.96 -16.51 27.57
C MET A 86 -11.40 -16.00 27.71
N LYS A 87 -11.67 -15.25 28.78
CA LYS A 87 -12.96 -14.57 29.01
C LYS A 87 -13.25 -13.56 27.88
N PRO A 88 -14.52 -13.35 27.50
CA PRO A 88 -14.89 -12.44 26.40
C PRO A 88 -14.45 -10.99 26.65
N ARG A 89 -14.51 -10.51 27.91
CA ARG A 89 -14.02 -9.17 28.28
C ARG A 89 -12.51 -9.02 28.05
N THR A 90 -11.71 -10.00 28.46
CA THR A 90 -10.24 -9.98 28.28
C THR A 90 -9.88 -10.01 26.79
N ARG A 91 -10.63 -10.77 25.99
CA ARG A 91 -10.44 -10.86 24.53
C ARG A 91 -10.71 -9.54 23.81
N THR A 92 -11.80 -8.84 24.17
CA THR A 92 -12.08 -7.49 23.64
C THR A 92 -11.01 -6.47 24.05
N ILE A 93 -10.53 -6.54 25.30
CA ILE A 93 -9.45 -5.67 25.78
C ILE A 93 -8.16 -5.94 24.99
N VAL A 94 -7.73 -7.20 24.87
CA VAL A 94 -6.52 -7.57 24.10
C VAL A 94 -6.60 -7.09 22.65
N ARG A 95 -7.75 -7.28 22.00
CA ARG A 95 -7.99 -6.78 20.64
C ARG A 95 -7.87 -5.25 20.57
N GLY A 96 -8.50 -4.54 21.50
CA GLY A 96 -8.44 -3.09 21.59
C GLY A 96 -7.01 -2.60 21.83
N THR A 97 -6.30 -3.20 22.77
CA THR A 97 -4.91 -2.86 23.11
C THR A 97 -3.98 -3.07 21.92
N ILE A 98 -4.07 -4.20 21.21
CA ILE A 98 -3.23 -4.46 20.03
C ILE A 98 -3.53 -3.45 18.91
N GLY A 99 -4.81 -3.14 18.65
CA GLY A 99 -5.19 -2.11 17.68
C GLY A 99 -4.68 -0.73 18.04
N SER A 100 -4.82 -0.33 19.31
CA SER A 100 -4.31 0.95 19.82
C SER A 100 -2.78 1.04 19.76
N ILE A 101 -2.05 -0.03 20.12
CA ILE A 101 -0.58 -0.08 20.01
C ILE A 101 -0.15 0.07 18.55
N LEU A 102 -0.83 -0.63 17.62
CA LEU A 102 -0.54 -0.53 16.20
C LEU A 102 -0.76 0.89 15.68
N LEU A 103 -1.88 1.54 16.04
CA LEU A 103 -2.14 2.95 15.69
C LEU A 103 -1.09 3.90 16.26
N LEU A 104 -0.70 3.72 17.52
CA LEU A 104 0.34 4.52 18.14
C LEU A 104 1.67 4.35 17.42
N LEU A 105 2.03 3.13 17.01
CA LEU A 105 3.25 2.87 16.25
C LEU A 105 3.21 3.54 14.87
N ILE A 106 2.08 3.49 14.17
CA ILE A 106 1.89 4.21 12.90
C ILE A 106 1.99 5.72 13.11
N LEU A 107 1.41 6.25 14.19
CA LEU A 107 1.49 7.67 14.53
C LEU A 107 2.94 8.11 14.80
N VAL A 108 3.68 7.34 15.60
CA VAL A 108 5.10 7.61 15.88
C VAL A 108 5.91 7.58 14.59
N LEU A 109 5.67 6.60 13.71
CA LEU A 109 6.35 6.52 12.42
C LEU A 109 6.02 7.74 11.52
N ALA A 110 4.76 8.17 11.48
CA ALA A 110 4.32 9.33 10.71
C ALA A 110 4.95 10.64 11.22
N LEU A 111 5.15 10.78 12.54
CA LEU A 111 5.83 11.93 13.14
C LEU A 111 7.35 11.89 12.90
N ALA A 112 7.96 10.70 12.95
CA ALA A 112 9.39 10.54 12.75
C ALA A 112 9.81 10.73 11.28
N VAL A 113 8.96 10.36 10.32
CA VAL A 113 9.25 10.41 8.89
C VAL A 113 8.10 11.13 8.15
N PRO A 114 8.08 12.48 8.14
CA PRO A 114 7.00 13.25 7.50
C PRO A 114 7.06 13.27 5.96
N TYR A 115 7.93 12.45 5.35
CA TYR A 115 8.14 12.39 3.90
C TYR A 115 7.22 11.36 3.24
N PHE A 116 6.00 11.80 2.88
CA PHE A 116 4.98 10.95 2.26
C PHE A 116 5.48 10.17 1.04
N GLU A 117 6.19 10.83 0.12
CA GLU A 117 6.72 10.21 -1.10
C GLU A 117 7.67 9.03 -0.80
N HIS A 118 8.60 9.22 0.14
CA HIS A 118 9.59 8.21 0.47
C HIS A 118 8.94 6.99 1.14
N VAL A 119 7.97 7.20 2.02
CA VAL A 119 7.20 6.12 2.65
C VAL A 119 6.38 5.35 1.60
N LEU A 120 5.74 6.05 0.65
CA LEU A 120 5.02 5.40 -0.45
C LEU A 120 5.95 4.62 -1.39
N SER A 121 7.12 5.18 -1.72
CA SER A 121 8.13 4.51 -2.55
C SER A 121 8.68 3.25 -1.88
N LEU A 122 8.96 3.32 -0.57
CA LEU A 122 9.43 2.16 0.20
C LEU A 122 8.36 1.07 0.30
N THR A 123 7.13 1.43 0.69
CA THR A 123 6.02 0.47 0.79
C THR A 123 5.69 -0.14 -0.58
N GLY A 124 5.71 0.64 -1.66
CA GLY A 124 5.53 0.14 -3.01
C GLY A 124 6.62 -0.83 -3.45
N SER A 125 7.89 -0.44 -3.33
CA SER A 125 9.01 -1.27 -3.78
C SER A 125 9.20 -2.53 -2.95
N LEU A 126 8.95 -2.49 -1.63
CA LEU A 126 9.12 -3.65 -0.77
C LEU A 126 7.84 -4.50 -0.67
N VAL A 127 6.76 -3.91 -0.18
CA VAL A 127 5.54 -4.65 0.20
C VAL A 127 4.70 -4.98 -1.04
N SER A 128 4.47 -4.00 -1.93
CA SER A 128 3.64 -4.23 -3.11
C SER A 128 4.30 -5.20 -4.10
N VAL A 129 5.60 -5.06 -4.38
CA VAL A 129 6.32 -6.01 -5.25
C VAL A 129 6.31 -7.42 -4.67
N GLY A 130 6.49 -7.56 -3.35
CA GLY A 130 6.41 -8.85 -2.66
C GLY A 130 5.05 -9.52 -2.84
N ILE A 131 3.97 -8.80 -2.51
CA ILE A 131 2.60 -9.34 -2.51
C ILE A 131 2.03 -9.52 -3.92
N CYS A 132 2.32 -8.60 -4.84
CA CYS A 132 1.69 -8.58 -6.16
C CYS A 132 2.47 -9.38 -7.22
N ILE A 133 3.78 -9.57 -7.06
CA ILE A 133 4.62 -10.25 -8.05
C ILE A 133 5.25 -11.51 -7.44
N ILE A 134 6.04 -11.36 -6.38
CA ILE A 134 6.89 -12.45 -5.88
C ILE A 134 6.05 -13.59 -5.30
N PHE A 135 5.14 -13.31 -4.37
CA PHE A 135 4.32 -14.34 -3.73
C PHE A 135 3.39 -15.08 -4.69
N PRO A 136 2.58 -14.44 -5.56
CA PRO A 136 1.70 -15.17 -6.46
C PRO A 136 2.48 -16.04 -7.45
N CYS A 137 3.59 -15.53 -8.02
CA CYS A 137 4.45 -16.32 -8.90
C CYS A 137 5.11 -17.48 -8.15
N ALA A 138 5.65 -17.25 -6.95
CA ALA A 138 6.29 -18.29 -6.15
C ALA A 138 5.31 -19.38 -5.74
N PHE A 139 4.10 -19.03 -5.29
CA PHE A 139 3.06 -20.00 -4.93
C PHE A 139 2.56 -20.76 -6.16
N TYR A 140 2.34 -20.09 -7.29
CA TYR A 140 1.94 -20.74 -8.54
C TYR A 140 2.99 -21.75 -9.01
N THR A 141 4.27 -21.38 -8.99
CA THR A 141 5.36 -22.27 -9.34
C THR A 141 5.50 -23.43 -8.35
N LYS A 142 5.34 -23.19 -7.04
CA LYS A 142 5.44 -24.24 -6.02
C LYS A 142 4.28 -25.25 -6.09
N ILE A 143 3.06 -24.80 -6.35
CA ILE A 143 1.87 -25.67 -6.37
C ILE A 143 1.79 -26.50 -7.67
N PHE A 144 2.14 -25.92 -8.83
CA PHE A 144 2.06 -26.60 -10.14
C PHE A 144 3.42 -27.10 -10.67
N TRP A 145 4.43 -27.27 -9.81
CA TRP A 145 5.81 -27.56 -10.20
C TRP A 145 5.94 -28.74 -11.19
N ARG A 146 5.11 -29.77 -11.04
CA ARG A 146 5.16 -31.01 -11.85
C ARG A 146 4.35 -30.93 -13.15
N GLU A 147 3.43 -29.99 -13.25
CA GLU A 147 2.46 -29.87 -14.36
C GLU A 147 2.75 -28.68 -15.28
N ILE A 148 3.70 -27.80 -14.88
CA ILE A 148 3.94 -26.54 -15.56
C ILE A 148 4.73 -26.71 -16.88
N ARG A 149 4.27 -26.02 -17.92
CA ARG A 149 5.00 -25.92 -19.19
C ARG A 149 6.30 -25.12 -18.97
N ARG A 150 7.42 -25.61 -19.55
CA ARG A 150 8.74 -24.95 -19.51
C ARG A 150 8.73 -23.44 -19.81
N PRO A 151 8.04 -22.92 -20.85
CA PRO A 151 8.02 -21.47 -21.10
C PRO A 151 7.33 -20.67 -19.98
N LEU A 152 6.27 -21.22 -19.37
CA LEU A 152 5.55 -20.56 -18.28
C LEU A 152 6.36 -20.56 -16.98
N LEU A 153 7.16 -21.62 -16.75
CA LEU A 153 8.12 -21.68 -15.65
C LEU A 153 9.19 -20.60 -15.80
N VAL A 154 9.78 -20.48 -17.00
CA VAL A 154 10.79 -19.45 -17.31
C VAL A 154 10.20 -18.04 -17.12
N LEU A 155 8.98 -17.79 -17.61
CA LEU A 155 8.31 -16.51 -17.44
C LEU A 155 8.13 -16.16 -15.95
N ASN A 156 7.62 -17.07 -15.13
CA ASN A 156 7.44 -16.85 -13.69
C ASN A 156 8.77 -16.59 -12.99
N LEU A 157 9.83 -17.32 -13.36
CA LEU A 157 11.16 -17.13 -12.78
C LEU A 157 11.75 -15.77 -13.16
N ILE A 158 11.56 -15.32 -14.41
CA ILE A 158 11.93 -13.97 -14.85
C ILE A 158 11.15 -12.91 -14.07
N LEU A 159 9.83 -13.07 -13.89
CA LEU A 159 9.02 -12.13 -13.13
C LEU A 159 9.48 -12.02 -11.66
N ILE A 160 9.80 -13.14 -11.03
CA ILE A 160 10.37 -13.15 -9.67
C ILE A 160 11.72 -12.43 -9.65
N ALA A 161 12.63 -12.75 -10.59
CA ALA A 161 13.94 -12.11 -10.65
C ALA A 161 13.84 -10.59 -10.85
N VAL A 162 13.01 -10.14 -11.80
CA VAL A 162 12.75 -8.72 -12.04
C VAL A 162 12.12 -8.06 -10.82
N GLY A 163 11.14 -8.71 -10.19
CA GLY A 163 10.52 -8.23 -8.95
C GLY A 163 11.54 -8.04 -7.83
N VAL A 164 12.39 -9.05 -7.59
CA VAL A 164 13.46 -8.96 -6.57
C VAL A 164 14.43 -7.82 -6.89
N LEU A 165 14.85 -7.67 -8.14
CA LEU A 165 15.74 -6.58 -8.56
C LEU A 165 15.08 -5.21 -8.33
N MET A 166 13.85 -5.02 -8.82
CA MET A 166 13.11 -3.76 -8.63
C MET A 166 12.87 -3.45 -7.15
N GLY A 167 12.52 -4.45 -6.36
CA GLY A 167 12.32 -4.30 -4.92
C GLY A 167 13.61 -3.95 -4.19
N ALA A 168 14.72 -4.61 -4.52
CA ALA A 168 16.03 -4.31 -3.95
C ALA A 168 16.50 -2.90 -4.30
N PHE A 169 16.52 -2.54 -5.58
CA PHE A 169 16.91 -1.20 -6.02
C PHE A 169 15.99 -0.11 -5.45
N GLY A 170 14.68 -0.33 -5.47
CA GLY A 170 13.70 0.61 -4.91
C GLY A 170 13.85 0.80 -3.41
N THR A 171 14.10 -0.29 -2.67
CA THR A 171 14.31 -0.25 -1.21
C THR A 171 15.64 0.45 -0.88
N ILE A 172 16.72 0.15 -1.59
CA ILE A 172 18.03 0.79 -1.38
C ILE A 172 17.94 2.29 -1.66
N SER A 173 17.35 2.68 -2.79
CA SER A 173 17.17 4.08 -3.18
C SER A 173 16.31 4.85 -2.17
N SER A 174 15.17 4.27 -1.77
CA SER A 174 14.26 4.88 -0.81
C SER A 174 14.90 4.99 0.58
N SER A 175 15.59 3.95 1.04
CA SER A 175 16.26 3.93 2.35
C SER A 175 17.39 4.96 2.42
N LYS A 176 18.19 5.08 1.36
CA LYS A 176 19.25 6.10 1.29
C LYS A 176 18.67 7.51 1.33
N SER A 177 17.59 7.76 0.58
CA SER A 177 16.92 9.07 0.53
C SER A 177 16.29 9.44 1.89
N LEU A 178 15.71 8.46 2.58
CA LEU A 178 15.19 8.62 3.94
C LEU A 178 16.29 8.96 4.95
N LEU A 179 17.40 8.21 4.94
CA LEU A 179 18.53 8.44 5.85
C LEU A 179 19.16 9.82 5.62
N GLN A 180 19.36 10.22 4.36
CA GLN A 180 19.86 11.55 4.03
C GLN A 180 18.93 12.66 4.52
N SER A 181 17.62 12.47 4.35
CA SER A 181 16.61 13.45 4.79
C SER A 181 16.56 13.57 6.32
N LEU A 182 16.65 12.45 7.04
CA LEU A 182 16.72 12.43 8.50
C LEU A 182 18.00 13.10 9.02
N TRP A 183 19.15 12.80 8.41
CA TRP A 183 20.42 13.41 8.80
C TRP A 183 20.42 14.93 8.57
N LYS A 184 19.88 15.38 7.43
CA LYS A 184 19.75 16.81 7.13
C LYS A 184 18.81 17.53 8.11
N SER A 185 17.74 16.86 8.56
CA SER A 185 16.83 17.42 9.57
C SER A 185 17.46 17.55 10.95
N HIS A 186 18.49 16.75 11.28
CA HIS A 186 19.23 16.85 12.55
C HIS A 186 20.37 17.87 12.52
N SER A 187 20.83 18.28 11.32
CA SER A 187 21.94 19.22 11.15
C SER A 187 21.50 20.69 11.01
N ASN A 188 20.20 20.96 10.94
CA ASN A 188 19.59 22.30 10.94
C ASN A 188 18.91 22.55 12.29
#